data_AF-A0A7Y4YER1-F1
#
_entry.id   AF-A0A7Y4YER1-F1
#
_cell.length_a   1.000
_cell.length_b   1.000
_cell.length_c   1.000
_cell.angle_alpha   90.00
_cell.angle_beta   90.00
_cell.angle_gamma   90.00
#
_symmetry.space_group_name_H-M   'P 1'
#
loop_
_entity.id
_entity.type
_entity.pdbx_description
1 polymer ?
#
loop_
_entity_poly.entity_id
_entity_poly.type
_entity_poly.pdbx_seq_one_letter_code
_entity_poly.pdbx_strand_id
1 'polypeptide(L)'
;MDINKILSSDVLDIIFEGKNKQYGAYELRKTYNKRLTKALLLTAALALLIFLSTVFASVFKKKESDQLDVLDTQMAEIKKRHR
;
A
#
# COMPACT_ATOMS: atom_id res chain seq x y z
N MET A 1 -31.44 -23.89 -21.96
CA MET A 1 -30.67 -23.61 -20.72
C MET A 1 -30.47 -24.93 -19.99
N ASP A 2 -29.22 -25.33 -19.78
CA ASP A 2 -28.90 -26.48 -18.91
C ASP A 2 -29.03 -26.06 -17.45
N ILE A 3 -29.92 -26.70 -16.69
CA ILE A 3 -30.22 -26.37 -15.29
C ILE A 3 -28.96 -26.45 -14.41
N ASN A 4 -28.05 -27.38 -14.73
CA ASN A 4 -26.78 -27.57 -14.01
C ASN A 4 -25.80 -26.40 -14.17
N LYS A 5 -25.93 -25.58 -15.23
CA LYS A 5 -25.09 -24.39 -15.42
C LYS A 5 -25.54 -23.22 -14.56
N ILE A 6 -26.81 -23.16 -14.14
CA ILE A 6 -27.34 -22.04 -13.34
C ILE A 6 -26.68 -22.00 -11.96
N LEU A 7 -26.40 -23.17 -11.36
CA LEU A 7 -25.77 -23.29 -10.05
C LEU A 7 -24.31 -22.82 -10.00
N SER A 8 -23.62 -22.84 -11.14
CA SER A 8 -22.21 -22.45 -11.27
C SER A 8 -22.00 -21.12 -12.00
N SER A 9 -23.07 -20.55 -12.57
CA SER A 9 -23.00 -19.30 -13.32
C SER A 9 -23.10 -18.10 -12.40
N ASP A 10 -22.29 -17.09 -12.68
CA ASP A 10 -22.32 -15.82 -11.96
C ASP A 10 -23.68 -15.13 -12.17
N VAL A 11 -24.18 -14.41 -11.17
CA VAL A 11 -25.53 -13.77 -11.23
C VAL A 11 -25.61 -12.80 -12.42
N LEU A 12 -24.50 -12.14 -12.74
CA LEU A 12 -24.39 -11.29 -13.94
C LEU A 12 -24.50 -12.09 -15.24
N ASP A 13 -24.01 -13.34 -15.27
CA ASP A 13 -24.06 -14.17 -16.46
C ASP A 13 -25.51 -14.61 -16.77
N ILE A 14 -26.30 -14.87 -15.72
CA ILE A 14 -27.74 -15.20 -15.78
C ILE A 14 -28.57 -13.97 -16.18
N ILE A 15 -28.36 -12.82 -15.52
CA ILE A 15 -29.13 -11.59 -15.80
C ILE A 15 -28.92 -11.09 -17.23
N PHE A 16 -27.73 -11.32 -17.79
CA PHE A 16 -27.39 -10.93 -19.16
C PHE A 16 -27.50 -12.08 -20.17
N GLU A 17 -28.05 -13.23 -19.77
CA GLU A 17 -28.35 -14.33 -20.69
C GLU A 17 -29.42 -13.89 -21.70
N GLY A 18 -29.20 -14.13 -23.00
CA GLY A 18 -30.11 -13.73 -24.08
C GLY A 18 -30.16 -12.23 -24.42
N LYS A 19 -29.40 -11.36 -23.74
CA LYS A 19 -29.24 -9.93 -24.08
C LYS A 19 -27.88 -9.64 -24.70
N ASN A 20 -27.73 -8.46 -25.32
CA ASN A 20 -26.43 -8.04 -25.84
C ASN A 20 -25.45 -7.73 -24.69
N LYS A 21 -24.57 -8.69 -24.38
CA LYS A 21 -23.48 -8.53 -23.39
C LYS A 21 -22.47 -7.45 -23.80
N GLN A 22 -22.44 -7.08 -25.09
CA GLN A 22 -21.53 -6.07 -25.64
C GLN A 22 -21.95 -4.63 -25.34
N TYR A 23 -23.12 -4.37 -24.73
CA TYR A 23 -23.56 -3.02 -24.36
C TYR A 23 -22.71 -2.35 -23.24
N GLY A 24 -21.54 -2.91 -22.92
CA GLY A 24 -20.55 -2.39 -21.98
C GLY A 24 -20.91 -2.59 -20.50
N ALA A 25 -22.20 -2.56 -20.14
CA ALA A 25 -22.65 -2.67 -18.75
C ALA A 25 -22.24 -3.99 -18.06
N TYR A 26 -22.21 -5.10 -18.81
CA TYR A 26 -21.76 -6.40 -18.31
C TYR A 26 -20.26 -6.39 -17.97
N GLU A 27 -19.44 -5.95 -18.93
CA GLU A 27 -17.98 -5.83 -18.76
C GLU A 27 -17.61 -4.88 -17.64
N LEU A 28 -18.32 -3.74 -17.50
CA LEU A 28 -18.10 -2.78 -16.42
C LEU A 28 -18.32 -3.43 -15.05
N ARG A 29 -19.41 -4.19 -14.86
CA ARG A 29 -19.71 -4.86 -13.59
C ARG A 29 -18.73 -5.99 -13.28
N LYS A 30 -18.35 -6.78 -14.30
CA LYS A 30 -17.42 -7.90 -14.14
C LYS A 30 -15.99 -7.43 -13.84
N THR A 31 -15.59 -6.29 -14.40
CA THR A 31 -14.24 -5.73 -14.22
C THR A 31 -14.12 -4.72 -13.08
N TYR A 32 -15.23 -4.22 -12.52
CA TYR A 32 -15.24 -3.21 -11.45
C TYR A 32 -14.43 -3.63 -10.24
N ASN A 33 -14.67 -4.84 -9.71
CA ASN A 33 -13.96 -5.35 -8.54
C ASN A 33 -12.44 -5.38 -8.77
N LYS A 34 -12.00 -5.81 -9.96
CA LYS A 34 -10.58 -5.82 -10.32
C LYS A 34 -9.96 -4.42 -10.34
N ARG A 35 -10.70 -3.40 -10.80
CA ARG A 35 -10.25 -2.00 -10.77
C ARG A 35 -10.19 -1.48 -9.34
N LEU A 36 -11.20 -1.79 -8.52
CA LEU A 36 -11.27 -1.40 -7.12
C LEU A 36 -10.11 -2.00 -6.31
N THR A 37 -9.86 -3.31 -6.43
CA THR A 37 -8.75 -3.98 -5.73
C THR A 37 -7.40 -3.38 -6.13
N LYS A 38 -7.19 -3.08 -7.42
CA LYS A 38 -5.95 -2.42 -7.89
C LYS A 38 -5.78 -1.03 -7.30
N ALA A 39 -6.84 -0.22 -7.24
CA ALA A 39 -6.81 1.11 -6.65
C ALA A 39 -6.48 1.05 -5.14
N LEU A 40 -7.09 0.10 -4.43
CA LEU A 40 -6.85 -0.15 -3.00
C LEU A 40 -5.40 -0.57 -2.74
N LEU A 41 -4.84 -1.47 -3.55
CA LEU A 41 -3.45 -1.88 -3.42
C LEU A 41 -2.48 -0.73 -3.68
N LEU A 42 -2.72 0.08 -4.71
CA LEU A 42 -1.89 1.25 -5.02
C LEU A 42 -1.91 2.29 -3.89
N THR A 43 -3.10 2.60 -3.37
CA THR A 43 -3.24 3.56 -2.27
C THR A 43 -2.60 3.04 -0.98
N ALA A 44 -2.80 1.76 -0.65
CA ALA A 44 -2.12 1.14 0.50
C ALA A 44 -0.60 1.14 0.34
N ALA A 45 -0.08 0.83 -0.85
CA ALA A 45 1.36 0.84 -1.12
C ALA A 45 1.97 2.24 -0.99
N LEU A 46 1.29 3.28 -1.51
CA LEU A 46 1.73 4.67 -1.36
C LEU A 46 1.71 5.12 0.11
N ALA A 47 0.65 4.79 0.84
CA ALA A 47 0.55 5.10 2.27
C ALA A 47 1.68 4.42 3.06
N LEU A 48 1.96 3.15 2.76
CA LEU A 48 3.08 2.42 3.37
C LEU A 48 4.43 3.03 3.03
N LEU A 49 4.66 3.47 1.79
CA LEU A 49 5.91 4.13 1.41
C LEU A 49 6.14 5.43 2.20
N ILE A 50 5.10 6.26 2.37
CA ILE A 50 5.18 7.50 3.16
C ILE A 50 5.40 7.18 4.64
N PHE A 51 4.71 6.17 5.17
CA PHE A 51 4.89 5.75 6.55
C PHE A 51 6.31 5.23 6.80
N LEU A 52 6.82 4.36 5.93
CA LEU A 52 8.18 3.85 6.04
C LEU A 52 9.19 4.99 5.91
N SER A 53 9.06 5.91 4.95
CA SER A 53 10.02 6.99 4.79
C SER A 53 10.13 7.88 6.03
N THR A 54 9.00 8.20 6.67
CA THR A 54 9.00 8.98 7.92
C THR A 54 9.60 8.22 9.10
N VAL A 55 9.27 6.93 9.25
CA VAL A 55 9.85 6.08 10.30
C VAL A 55 11.35 5.91 10.09
N PHE A 56 11.80 5.59 8.88
CA PHE A 56 13.22 5.46 8.55
C PHE A 56 13.96 6.77 8.81
N ALA A 57 13.44 7.92 8.37
CA ALA A 57 14.06 9.22 8.62
C ALA A 57 14.21 9.51 10.13
N SER A 58 13.21 9.16 10.93
CA SER A 58 13.28 9.33 12.39
C SER A 58 14.36 8.45 13.04
N VAL A 59 14.53 7.21 12.56
CA VAL A 59 15.56 6.28 13.06
C VAL A 59 16.96 6.76 12.67
N PHE A 60 17.15 7.22 11.42
CA PHE A 60 18.43 7.77 10.98
C PHE A 60 18.80 9.07 11.72
N LYS A 61 17.85 9.99 11.91
CA LYS A 61 18.09 11.22 12.66
C LYS A 61 18.49 10.96 14.11
N LYS A 62 17.89 9.95 14.76
CA LYS A 62 18.26 9.54 16.12
C LYS A 62 19.69 9.00 16.20
N LYS A 63 20.16 8.30 15.17
CA LYS A 63 21.51 7.74 15.13
C LYS A 63 22.60 8.80 14.95
N GLU A 64 22.30 9.87 14.20
CA GLU A 64 23.21 10.99 14.00
C GLU A 64 23.29 11.89 15.23
N SER A 65 22.17 12.16 15.91
CA SER A 65 22.16 12.96 17.16
C SER A 65 22.90 12.28 18.32
N ASP A 66 22.78 10.95 18.46
CA ASP A 66 23.48 10.18 19.50
C ASP A 66 25.02 10.23 19.30
N GLN A 67 25.46 10.28 18.05
CA GLN A 67 26.89 10.31 17.72
C GLN A 67 27.50 11.69 17.92
N LEU A 68 26.73 12.76 17.67
CA LEU A 68 27.13 14.15 17.91
C LEU A 68 27.26 14.45 19.42
N ASP A 69 26.30 14.00 20.24
CA ASP A 69 26.30 14.22 21.70
C ASP A 69 27.49 13.54 22.41
N VAL A 70 27.85 12.33 21.96
CA VAL A 70 29.01 11.58 22.47
C VAL A 70 30.35 12.23 22.07
N LEU A 71 30.43 12.81 20.87
CA LEU A 71 31.62 13.53 20.38
C LEU A 71 31.87 14.80 21.20
N ASP A 72 30.82 15.58 21.47
CA ASP A 72 30.91 16.81 22.27
C ASP A 72 31.32 16.52 23.72
N THR A 73 30.80 15.44 24.30
CA THR A 73 31.16 15.02 25.66
C THR A 73 32.62 14.56 25.76
N GLN A 74 33.13 13.84 24.76
CA GLN A 74 34.55 13.45 24.68
C GLN A 74 35.47 14.66 24.53
N MET A 75 35.12 15.61 23.66
CA MET A 75 35.93 16.83 23.49
C MET A 75 35.96 17.69 24.77
N ALA A 76 34.85 17.74 25.52
CA ALA A 76 34.79 18.41 26.81
C ALA A 76 35.68 17.74 27.87
N GLU A 77 35.73 16.41 27.91
CA GLU A 77 36.56 15.65 28.84
C GLU A 77 38.06 15.78 28.50
N ILE A 78 38.44 15.69 27.22
CA ILE A 78 39.81 15.88 26.76
C ILE A 78 40.33 17.28 27.11
N LYS A 79 39.49 18.32 26.95
CA LYS A 79 39.84 19.70 27.32
C LYS A 79 39.98 19.89 28.83
N LYS A 80 39.24 19.14 29.64
CA LYS A 80 39.32 19.18 31.11
C LYS A 80 40.55 18.47 31.66
N ARG A 81 41.08 17.46 30.96
CA ARG A 81 42.27 16.69 31.34
C ARG A 81 43.60 17.44 31.08
N HIS A 82 43.58 18.48 30.25
CA HIS A 82 44.74 19.30 29.91
C HIS A 82 44.82 20.65 30.66
N ARG A 83 44.00 20.84 31.70
CA ARG A 83 44.16 21.91 32.71
C ARG A 83 44.53 21.27 34.04
#